data_AF-A0A6J3A9B5-F1
#
_entry.id   AF-A0A6J3A9B5-F1
#
_cell.length_a   1.000
_cell.length_b   1.000
_cell.length_c   1.000
_cell.angle_alpha   90.00
_cell.angle_beta   90.00
_cell.angle_gamma   90.00
#
_symmetry.space_group_name_H-M   'P 1'
#
loop_
_entity.id
_entity.type
_entity.pdbx_description
1 polymer ?
#
loop_
_entity_poly.entity_id
_entity_poly.type
_entity_poly.pdbx_seq_one_letter_code
_entity_poly.pdbx_strand_id
1 'polypeptide(L)'
;MEIRLCKEITCPPPPVIYNGAHTGSSSEDVLYGTTVTYTCNPGPEREVDFILTGESTIRCTSNDQETGIWSGPAPLCKLSLPAVQCSHVHIANGYKMFGKEAPYFYNDTVTFKCDNGFTLNGRSQVRCKANNIWDPELPVCEKGKNPMGSNIKYQLVCSCLLSLTES
;
A
#
# COMPACT_ATOMS: atom_id res chain seq x y z
N MET A 1 11.18 -1.58 -65.67
CA MET A 1 9.94 -1.17 -64.96
C MET A 1 10.22 -1.37 -63.49
N GLU A 2 10.53 -0.28 -62.77
CA GLU A 2 10.71 -0.35 -61.31
C GLU A 2 9.34 -0.23 -60.65
N ILE A 3 9.01 -1.21 -59.82
CA ILE A 3 7.82 -1.21 -58.99
C ILE A 3 8.15 -0.36 -57.77
N ARG A 4 7.50 0.81 -57.63
CA ARG A 4 7.56 1.55 -56.37
C ARG A 4 6.67 0.85 -55.36
N LEU A 5 7.28 -0.04 -54.58
CA LEU A 5 6.62 -0.69 -53.46
C LEU A 5 6.55 0.30 -52.31
N CYS A 6 5.36 0.76 -51.96
CA CYS A 6 5.16 1.56 -50.75
C CYS A 6 5.17 0.60 -49.57
N LYS A 7 6.19 0.70 -48.72
CA LYS A 7 6.23 -0.05 -47.46
C LYS A 7 5.46 0.75 -46.42
N GLU A 8 4.51 0.09 -45.78
CA GLU A 8 3.77 0.69 -44.67
C GLU A 8 4.71 0.94 -43.49
N ILE A 9 4.66 2.16 -42.93
CA ILE A 9 5.45 2.53 -41.77
C ILE A 9 4.63 2.18 -40.53
N THR A 10 5.17 1.33 -39.68
CA THR A 10 4.58 0.97 -38.40
C THR A 10 5.55 1.28 -37.27
N CYS A 11 4.98 1.69 -36.14
CA CYS A 11 5.70 1.80 -34.88
C CYS A 11 5.56 0.50 -34.09
N PRO A 12 6.55 0.16 -33.26
CA PRO A 12 6.38 -0.92 -32.29
C PRO A 12 5.22 -0.59 -31.33
N PRO A 13 4.68 -1.60 -30.61
CA PRO A 13 3.64 -1.37 -29.61
C PRO A 13 4.02 -0.22 -28.66
N PRO A 14 3.07 0.65 -28.29
CA PRO A 14 3.30 1.75 -27.37
C PRO A 14 3.84 1.21 -26.02
N PRO A 15 4.79 1.92 -25.39
CA PRO A 15 5.33 1.48 -24.11
C PRO A 15 4.27 1.37 -23.02
N VAL A 16 4.29 0.29 -22.26
CA VAL A 16 3.45 0.10 -21.08
C VAL A 16 3.97 0.98 -19.94
N ILE A 17 3.07 1.63 -19.22
CA ILE A 17 3.39 2.48 -18.06
C ILE A 17 2.80 1.89 -16.78
N TYR A 18 3.49 2.08 -15.65
CA TYR A 18 2.97 1.68 -14.34
C TYR A 18 1.87 2.64 -13.88
N ASN A 19 0.87 2.09 -13.20
CA ASN A 19 -0.27 2.85 -12.65
C ASN A 19 -1.01 3.68 -13.72
N GLY A 20 -1.05 3.19 -14.96
CA GLY A 20 -1.79 3.80 -16.04
C GLY A 20 -2.13 2.79 -17.13
N ALA A 21 -2.90 3.27 -18.10
CA ALA A 21 -3.31 2.54 -19.29
C ALA A 21 -3.19 3.46 -20.51
N HIS A 22 -3.33 2.89 -21.71
CA HIS A 22 -3.35 3.64 -22.95
C HIS A 22 -4.37 3.10 -23.95
N THR A 23 -4.75 3.92 -24.93
CA THR A 23 -5.74 3.55 -25.95
C THR A 23 -5.21 2.65 -27.06
N GLY A 24 -3.89 2.52 -27.22
CA GLY A 24 -3.27 1.67 -28.25
C GLY A 24 -3.25 0.18 -27.91
N SER A 25 -2.99 -0.67 -28.90
CA SER A 25 -2.77 -2.12 -28.72
C SER A 25 -1.38 -2.38 -28.12
N SER A 26 -1.29 -3.11 -27.00
CA SER A 26 0.00 -3.36 -26.32
C SER A 26 0.84 -4.49 -26.93
N SER A 27 0.31 -5.19 -27.93
CA SER A 27 0.92 -6.39 -28.52
C SER A 27 1.12 -6.33 -30.02
N GLU A 28 0.62 -5.28 -30.68
CA GLU A 28 0.63 -5.15 -32.13
C GLU A 28 1.30 -3.85 -32.55
N ASP A 29 1.96 -3.92 -33.70
CA ASP A 29 2.53 -2.75 -34.35
C ASP A 29 1.42 -1.76 -34.72
N VAL A 30 1.73 -0.47 -34.59
CA VAL A 30 0.77 0.62 -34.76
C VAL A 30 1.06 1.40 -36.05
N LEU A 31 0.02 1.69 -36.82
CA LEU A 31 0.15 2.42 -38.08
C LEU A 31 0.65 3.85 -37.89
N TYR A 32 1.46 4.32 -38.85
CA TYR A 32 1.90 5.72 -38.94
C TYR A 32 0.73 6.70 -38.83
N GLY A 33 0.95 7.79 -38.09
CA GLY A 33 -0.05 8.83 -37.84
C GLY A 33 -1.02 8.53 -36.70
N THR A 34 -1.09 7.28 -36.22
CA THR A 34 -1.94 6.91 -35.07
C THR A 34 -1.47 7.61 -33.81
N THR A 35 -2.42 8.17 -33.05
CA THR A 35 -2.17 8.80 -31.75
C THR A 35 -2.65 7.88 -30.63
N VAL A 36 -1.76 7.62 -29.68
CA VAL A 36 -2.05 6.86 -28.45
C VAL A 36 -2.15 7.84 -27.29
N THR A 37 -3.24 7.74 -26.53
CA THR A 37 -3.47 8.57 -25.33
C THR A 37 -3.28 7.72 -24.10
N TYR A 38 -2.53 8.24 -23.13
CA TYR A 38 -2.29 7.63 -21.83
C TYR A 38 -3.21 8.23 -20.77
N THR A 39 -3.60 7.41 -19.80
CA THR A 39 -4.43 7.81 -18.67
C THR A 39 -3.95 7.09 -17.43
N CYS A 40 -3.83 7.81 -16.31
CA CYS A 40 -3.46 7.19 -15.06
C CYS A 40 -4.63 6.42 -14.46
N ASN A 41 -4.31 5.32 -13.78
CA ASN A 41 -5.29 4.53 -13.06
C ASN A 41 -5.83 5.33 -11.87
N PRO A 42 -7.01 4.97 -11.33
CA PRO A 42 -7.45 5.48 -10.04
C PRO A 42 -6.39 5.25 -8.97
N GLY A 43 -6.25 6.20 -8.04
CA GLY A 43 -5.27 6.06 -6.98
C GLY A 43 -5.63 4.99 -5.94
N PRO A 44 -4.67 4.65 -5.06
CA PRO A 44 -4.77 3.49 -4.19
C PRO A 44 -5.77 3.65 -3.04
N GLU A 45 -6.03 4.89 -2.62
CA GLU A 45 -6.92 5.25 -1.52
C GLU A 45 -7.65 6.55 -1.86
N ARG A 46 -8.76 6.84 -1.17
CA ARG A 46 -9.42 8.15 -1.29
C ARG A 46 -8.43 9.27 -0.98
N GLU A 47 -8.51 10.38 -1.73
CA GLU A 47 -7.64 11.56 -1.62
C GLU A 47 -6.19 11.35 -2.09
N VAL A 48 -5.85 10.17 -2.59
CA VAL A 48 -4.57 9.88 -3.24
C VAL A 48 -4.85 9.55 -4.69
N ASP A 49 -4.30 10.35 -5.60
CA ASP A 49 -4.48 10.16 -7.04
C ASP A 49 -3.13 9.92 -7.73
N PHE A 50 -3.15 9.31 -8.92
CA PHE A 50 -2.00 9.30 -9.81
C PHE A 50 -2.07 10.48 -10.78
N ILE A 51 -1.06 11.35 -10.76
CA ILE A 51 -0.94 12.49 -11.67
C ILE A 51 -0.03 12.11 -12.84
N LEU A 52 -0.52 12.39 -14.06
CA LEU A 52 0.25 12.20 -15.29
C LEU A 52 1.33 13.27 -15.40
N THR A 53 2.58 12.83 -15.52
CA THR A 53 3.76 13.67 -15.73
C THR A 53 4.34 13.43 -17.12
N GLY A 54 4.33 14.45 -17.96
CA GLY A 54 4.77 14.38 -19.37
C GLY A 54 3.61 14.66 -20.34
N GLU A 55 3.84 14.38 -21.63
CA GLU A 55 2.80 14.49 -22.64
C GLU A 55 1.82 13.31 -22.54
N SER A 56 0.53 13.60 -22.48
CA SER A 56 -0.51 12.57 -22.37
C SER A 56 -0.70 11.76 -23.66
N THR A 57 -0.16 12.25 -24.78
CA THR A 57 -0.31 11.62 -26.09
C THR A 57 1.03 11.44 -26.78
N ILE A 58 1.21 10.29 -27.43
CA ILE A 58 2.31 10.06 -28.37
C ILE A 58 1.73 9.68 -29.73
N ARG A 59 2.40 10.07 -30.80
CA ARG A 59 1.97 9.78 -32.17
C ARG A 59 3.02 8.96 -32.90
N CYS A 60 2.59 7.98 -33.69
CA CYS A 60 3.50 7.24 -34.54
C CYS A 60 3.94 8.15 -35.70
N THR A 61 5.25 8.40 -35.79
CA THR A 61 5.88 9.29 -36.78
C THR A 61 7.06 8.57 -37.44
N SER A 62 7.76 9.24 -38.35
CA SER A 62 8.97 8.71 -38.97
C SER A 62 9.85 9.88 -39.42
N ASN A 63 11.16 9.73 -39.25
CA ASN A 63 12.15 10.74 -39.65
C ASN A 63 12.72 10.46 -41.05
N ASP A 64 12.87 9.19 -41.39
CA ASP A 64 13.49 8.68 -42.62
C ASP A 64 12.46 8.22 -43.67
N GLN A 65 11.17 8.25 -43.33
CA GLN A 65 10.08 7.66 -44.13
C GLN A 65 10.22 6.15 -44.34
N GLU A 66 11.00 5.46 -43.50
CA GLU A 66 11.22 4.01 -43.56
C GLU A 66 10.93 3.32 -42.22
N THR A 67 11.34 3.95 -41.10
CA THR A 67 11.22 3.42 -39.75
C THR A 67 10.21 4.23 -38.95
N GLY A 68 9.23 3.54 -38.36
CA GLY A 68 8.26 4.16 -37.45
C GLY A 68 8.83 4.38 -36.05
N ILE A 69 8.71 5.60 -35.54
CA ILE A 69 9.13 5.98 -34.19
C ILE A 69 8.02 6.78 -33.50
N TRP A 70 7.91 6.61 -32.18
CA TRP A 70 7.01 7.43 -31.37
C TRP A 70 7.52 8.87 -31.28
N SER A 71 6.60 9.84 -31.35
CA SER A 71 6.89 11.28 -31.31
C SER A 71 7.55 11.75 -30.00
N GLY A 72 7.52 10.93 -28.96
CA GLY A 72 8.10 11.22 -27.66
C GLY A 72 8.06 10.00 -26.73
N PRO A 73 8.63 10.14 -25.51
CA PRO A 73 8.57 9.09 -24.50
C PRO A 73 7.15 8.96 -23.93
N ALA A 74 6.82 7.76 -23.42
CA ALA A 74 5.59 7.56 -22.67
C ALA A 74 5.61 8.37 -21.35
N PRO A 75 4.47 8.91 -20.90
CA PRO A 75 4.39 9.67 -19.66
C PRO A 75 4.50 8.77 -18.42
N LEU A 76 4.67 9.39 -17.26
CA LEU A 76 4.73 8.70 -15.97
C LEU A 76 3.54 9.06 -15.10
N CYS A 77 2.88 8.05 -14.53
CA CYS A 77 1.86 8.23 -13.51
C CYS A 77 2.51 8.25 -12.12
N LYS A 78 2.66 9.44 -11.55
CA LYS A 78 3.27 9.64 -10.23
C LYS A 78 2.18 9.75 -9.17
N LEU A 79 2.42 9.14 -8.02
CA LEU A 79 1.52 9.25 -6.89
C LEU A 79 1.51 10.70 -6.40
N SER A 80 0.34 11.33 -6.40
CA SER A 80 0.09 12.60 -5.74
C SER A 80 -0.02 12.34 -4.25
N LEU A 81 1.04 12.66 -3.52
CA LEU A 81 1.00 12.62 -2.08
C LEU A 81 0.44 13.97 -1.60
N PRO A 82 -0.63 13.98 -0.78
CA PRO A 82 -1.03 15.21 -0.13
C PRO A 82 0.12 15.67 0.79
N ALA A 83 0.13 16.94 1.18
CA ALA A 83 1.00 17.44 2.24
C ALA A 83 0.49 16.89 3.59
N VAL A 84 0.62 15.57 3.76
CA VAL A 84 0.09 14.83 4.89
C VAL A 84 1.13 14.80 5.98
N GLN A 85 0.74 15.19 7.17
CA GLN A 85 1.55 15.01 8.35
C GLN A 85 0.67 14.45 9.46
N CYS A 86 0.81 13.14 9.73
CA CYS A 86 0.10 12.53 10.86
C CYS A 86 0.63 13.09 12.19
N SER A 87 -0.23 13.04 13.20
CA SER A 87 0.11 13.52 14.54
C SER A 87 1.33 12.78 15.11
N HIS A 88 2.14 13.49 15.90
CA HIS A 88 3.23 12.88 16.62
C HIS A 88 2.69 11.79 17.55
N VAL A 89 3.38 10.64 17.61
CA VAL A 89 2.86 9.50 18.35
C VAL A 89 3.37 9.51 19.78
N HIS A 90 2.43 9.53 20.73
CA HIS A 90 2.70 9.37 22.15
C HIS A 90 1.75 8.33 22.74
N ILE A 91 2.29 7.21 23.24
CA ILE A 91 1.52 6.13 23.87
C ILE A 91 1.86 6.12 25.36
N ALA A 92 0.89 6.41 26.22
CA ALA A 92 1.11 6.36 27.66
C ALA A 92 1.37 4.90 28.12
N ASN A 93 2.39 4.68 28.94
CA ASN A 93 2.82 3.34 29.39
C ASN A 93 3.20 2.39 28.23
N GLY A 94 3.71 2.97 27.15
CA GLY A 94 4.23 2.25 26.01
C GLY A 94 5.21 3.11 25.22
N TYR A 95 5.82 2.51 24.22
CA TYR A 95 6.82 3.14 23.38
C TYR A 95 6.74 2.63 21.95
N LYS A 96 7.28 3.44 21.03
CA LYS A 96 7.54 2.98 19.68
C LYS A 96 8.67 1.96 19.70
N MET A 97 8.38 0.78 19.20
CA MET A 97 9.32 -0.33 19.07
C MET A 97 10.09 -0.26 17.75
N PHE A 98 9.38 -0.03 16.63
CA PHE A 98 9.94 0.04 15.27
C PHE A 98 9.18 1.04 14.41
N GLY A 99 9.79 1.49 13.31
CA GLY A 99 9.14 2.33 12.30
C GLY A 99 9.88 3.64 12.07
N LYS A 100 9.21 4.56 11.37
CA LYS A 100 9.75 5.89 11.04
C LYS A 100 9.87 6.79 12.27
N GLU A 101 10.70 7.83 12.16
CA GLU A 101 10.74 8.94 13.11
C GLU A 101 9.87 10.09 12.61
N ALA A 102 9.38 10.93 13.51
CA ALA A 102 8.64 12.13 13.14
C ALA A 102 9.54 13.10 12.33
N PRO A 103 8.99 13.86 11.36
CA PRO A 103 7.58 13.93 10.96
C PRO A 103 7.10 12.70 10.17
N TYR A 104 5.83 12.31 10.37
CA TYR A 104 5.21 11.13 9.75
C TYR A 104 4.38 11.51 8.52
N PHE A 105 4.66 10.89 7.38
CA PHE A 105 3.99 11.14 6.10
C PHE A 105 3.16 9.93 5.64
N TYR A 106 2.41 10.09 4.55
CA TYR A 106 1.60 9.02 3.97
C TYR A 106 2.37 7.70 3.83
N ASN A 107 1.72 6.60 4.23
CA ASN A 107 2.28 5.24 4.26
C ASN A 107 3.44 5.00 5.24
N ASP A 108 3.86 5.98 6.03
CA ASP A 108 4.75 5.70 7.15
C ASP A 108 4.04 4.80 8.16
N THR A 109 4.76 3.80 8.65
CA THR A 109 4.26 2.81 9.59
C THR A 109 5.07 2.85 10.87
N VAL A 110 4.36 2.62 11.99
CA VAL A 110 4.94 2.62 13.32
C VAL A 110 4.36 1.47 14.12
N THR A 111 5.24 0.76 14.82
CA THR A 111 4.87 -0.37 15.69
C THR A 111 5.14 -0.02 17.15
N PHE A 112 4.17 -0.28 18.02
CA PHE A 112 4.21 0.01 19.45
C PHE A 112 4.30 -1.24 20.31
N LYS A 113 4.84 -1.04 21.51
CA LYS A 113 4.87 -2.02 22.59
C LYS A 113 4.57 -1.33 23.91
N CYS A 114 3.86 -2.01 24.80
CA CYS A 114 3.60 -1.51 26.14
C CYS A 114 4.77 -1.79 27.09
N ASP A 115 4.88 -0.94 28.11
CA ASP A 115 5.78 -1.16 29.23
C ASP A 115 5.38 -2.39 30.04
N ASN A 116 6.32 -2.90 30.85
CA ASN A 116 6.06 -4.07 31.68
C ASN A 116 4.87 -3.84 32.62
N GLY A 117 3.93 -4.79 32.65
CA GLY A 117 2.71 -4.71 33.46
C GLY A 117 1.51 -4.08 32.74
N PHE A 118 1.70 -3.61 31.50
CA PHE A 118 0.65 -3.11 30.63
C PHE A 118 0.42 -4.06 29.45
N THR A 119 -0.83 -4.13 29.00
CA THR A 119 -1.27 -4.92 27.85
C THR A 119 -1.75 -3.97 26.76
N LEU A 120 -1.36 -4.25 25.52
CA LEU A 120 -1.73 -3.43 24.37
C LEU A 120 -3.18 -3.72 23.98
N ASN A 121 -4.02 -2.68 24.02
CA ASN A 121 -5.37 -2.69 23.47
C ASN A 121 -5.37 -1.99 22.10
N GLY A 122 -5.84 -2.69 21.06
CA GLY A 122 -5.75 -2.26 19.66
C GLY A 122 -4.66 -2.98 18.87
N ARG A 123 -4.33 -2.46 17.69
CA ARG A 123 -3.27 -3.03 16.84
C ARG A 123 -1.92 -2.47 17.23
N SER A 124 -0.91 -3.33 17.24
CA SER A 124 0.48 -2.92 17.51
C SER A 124 1.10 -2.10 16.39
N GLN A 125 0.61 -2.20 15.16
CA GLN A 125 1.11 -1.44 14.01
C GLN A 125 0.01 -0.54 13.45
N VAL A 126 0.38 0.70 13.17
CA VAL A 126 -0.46 1.73 12.54
C VAL A 126 0.23 2.32 11.31
N ARG A 127 -0.56 2.87 10.39
CA ARG A 127 -0.09 3.51 9.16
C ARG A 127 -0.68 4.91 9.03
N CYS A 128 0.12 5.87 8.61
CA CYS A 128 -0.38 7.22 8.34
C CYS A 128 -1.14 7.26 7.01
N LYS A 129 -2.44 7.58 7.06
CA LYS A 129 -3.30 7.72 5.87
C LYS A 129 -3.23 9.10 5.25
N ALA A 130 -3.74 9.20 4.04
CA ALA A 130 -3.78 10.42 3.23
C ALA A 130 -4.55 11.58 3.90
N ASN A 131 -5.47 11.26 4.80
CA ASN A 131 -6.30 12.22 5.52
C ASN A 131 -5.70 12.68 6.86
N ASN A 132 -4.40 12.47 7.09
CA ASN A 132 -3.68 12.80 8.34
C ASN A 132 -4.09 11.97 9.57
N ILE A 133 -4.75 10.82 9.38
CA ILE A 133 -5.22 9.97 10.46
C ILE A 133 -4.40 8.67 10.50
N TRP A 134 -4.05 8.22 11.70
CA TRP A 134 -3.47 6.90 11.93
C TRP A 134 -4.52 5.81 11.72
N ASP A 135 -4.20 4.81 10.90
CA ASP A 135 -5.07 3.68 10.64
C ASP A 135 -4.35 2.34 10.88
N PRO A 136 -4.88 1.49 11.76
CA PRO A 136 -5.97 1.80 12.70
C PRO A 136 -5.55 2.89 13.70
N GLU A 137 -6.51 3.33 14.52
CA GLU A 137 -6.25 4.30 15.59
C GLU A 137 -5.09 3.86 16.51
N LEU A 138 -4.42 4.83 17.11
CA LEU A 138 -3.31 4.59 18.02
C LEU A 138 -3.73 3.67 19.18
N PRO A 139 -2.94 2.63 19.51
CA PRO A 139 -3.31 1.69 20.57
C PRO A 139 -3.19 2.31 21.96
N VAL A 140 -3.85 1.69 22.94
CA VAL A 140 -3.79 2.11 24.34
C VAL A 140 -3.14 1.01 25.17
N CYS A 141 -2.21 1.37 26.04
CA CYS A 141 -1.62 0.43 26.99
C CYS A 141 -2.42 0.46 28.29
N GLU A 142 -3.14 -0.63 28.56
CA GLU A 142 -3.96 -0.78 29.75
C GLU A 142 -3.25 -1.63 30.79
N LYS A 143 -3.40 -1.27 32.07
CA LYS A 143 -2.82 -2.09 33.15
C LYS A 143 -3.45 -3.47 33.10
N GLY A 144 -2.62 -4.51 33.02
CA GLY A 144 -3.12 -5.88 32.98
C GLY A 144 -4.01 -6.13 34.20
N LYS A 145 -5.29 -6.44 33.99
CA LYS A 145 -6.11 -7.05 35.04
C LYS A 145 -5.49 -8.42 35.28
N ASN A 146 -4.59 -8.55 36.25
CA ASN A 146 -4.19 -9.84 36.75
C ASN A 146 -5.45 -10.62 37.12
N PRO A 147 -5.75 -11.79 36.53
CA PRO A 147 -6.59 -12.77 37.21
C PRO A 147 -5.71 -13.47 38.27
N MET A 148 -5.14 -12.70 39.19
CA MET A 148 -4.49 -13.23 40.39
C MET A 148 -5.29 -12.78 41.61
N GLY A 149 -6.58 -13.07 41.52
CA GLY A 149 -7.58 -12.98 42.58
C GLY A 149 -8.66 -14.06 42.44
N SER A 150 -8.43 -15.09 41.63
CA SER A 150 -9.31 -16.25 41.54
C SER A 150 -9.06 -17.12 42.78
N ASN A 151 -9.90 -16.96 43.80
CA ASN A 151 -10.06 -17.95 44.86
C ASN A 151 -10.36 -19.31 44.22
N ILE A 152 -9.35 -20.15 44.02
CA ILE A 152 -9.56 -21.55 43.70
C ILE A 152 -10.00 -22.20 45.02
N LYS A 153 -11.31 -22.19 45.29
CA LYS A 153 -11.91 -23.14 46.23
C LYS A 153 -11.72 -24.53 45.61
N TYR A 154 -10.64 -25.21 46.00
CA TYR A 154 -10.54 -26.65 45.82
C TYR A 154 -11.62 -27.29 46.69
N GLN A 155 -12.80 -27.49 46.11
CA GLN A 155 -13.85 -28.29 46.71
C GLN A 155 -13.56 -29.75 46.33
N LEU A 156 -12.62 -30.36 47.05
CA LEU A 156 -12.42 -31.80 47.00
C LEU A 156 -13.32 -32.44 48.05
N VAL A 157 -14.33 -33.14 47.51
CA VAL A 157 -15.41 -33.83 48.20
C VAL A 157 -14.84 -34.84 49.19
N CYS A 158 -15.33 -34.80 50.43
CA CYS A 158 -15.03 -35.81 51.44
C CYS A 158 -15.74 -37.11 51.06
N SER A 159 -14.99 -38.10 50.56
CA SER A 159 -15.51 -39.44 50.33
C SER A 159 -15.13 -40.34 51.50
N CYS A 160 -16.08 -40.54 52.42
CA CYS A 160 -16.04 -41.67 53.35
C CYS A 160 -16.23 -42.98 52.58
N LEU A 161 -15.25 -43.88 52.65
CA LEU A 161 -15.46 -45.32 52.46
C LEU A 161 -14.70 -46.08 53.57
N LEU A 162 -15.45 -46.35 54.64
CA LEU A 162 -15.60 -47.63 55.34
C LEU A 162 -14.38 -48.57 55.47
N SER A 163 -13.88 -48.61 56.72
CA SER A 163 -13.73 -49.77 57.62
C SER A 163 -12.79 -50.95 57.32
N LEU A 164 -12.32 -51.51 58.45
CA LEU A 164 -11.55 -52.76 58.71
C LEU A 164 -10.03 -52.51 58.68
N THR A 165 -9.28 -52.74 59.76
CA THR A 165 -9.10 -54.03 60.46
C THR A 165 -8.67 -53.89 61.93
N GLU A 166 -9.01 -54.93 62.70
CA GLU A 166 -8.83 -55.17 64.14
C GLU A 166 -7.37 -55.23 64.64
N SER A 167 -7.14 -54.78 65.88
CA SER A 167 -6.73 -55.61 67.05
C SER A 167 -6.54 -54.76 68.29
#